data_AF-A0A392NI68-F1
#
_entry.id   AF-A0A392NI68-F1
#
_cell.length_a   1.000
_cell.length_b   1.000
_cell.length_c   1.000
_cell.angle_alpha   90.00
_cell.angle_beta   90.00
_cell.angle_gamma   90.00
#
_symmetry.space_group_name_H-M   'P 1'
#
loop_
_entity.id
_entity.type
_entity.pdbx_description
1 polymer ?
#
loop_
_entity_poly.entity_id
_entity_poly.type
_entity_poly.pdbx_seq_one_letter_code
_entity_poly.pdbx_strand_id
1 'polypeptide(L)'
;SNRLFAVHLPSLPASVVRLTGAGDCLVGGTLASICAGLDIMQSVSVGIAVAKAAVEVEANVPYSFSLATISGKILSMHLIIVYVALTLEIEGVSGV
;
A
#
# COMPACT_ATOMS: atom_id res chain seq x y z
N SER A 1 -21.04 -4.89 20.06
CA SER A 1 -20.23 -5.91 19.35
C SER A 1 -19.09 -5.22 18.62
N ASN A 2 -17.83 -5.49 18.96
CA ASN A 2 -16.68 -4.87 18.31
C ASN A 2 -16.20 -5.80 17.19
N ARG A 3 -16.46 -5.44 15.93
CA ARG A 3 -15.96 -6.21 14.77
C ARG A 3 -14.55 -5.72 14.44
N LEU A 4 -13.57 -6.60 14.64
CA LEU A 4 -12.20 -6.38 14.20
C LEU A 4 -12.05 -6.99 12.80
N PHE A 5 -11.43 -6.23 11.90
CA PHE A 5 -11.11 -6.69 10.55
C PHE A 5 -9.59 -6.70 10.39
N ALA A 6 -9.06 -7.80 9.86
CA ALA A 6 -7.68 -7.90 9.45
C ALA A 6 -7.63 -7.88 7.93
N VAL A 7 -6.82 -7.00 7.36
CA VAL A 7 -6.66 -6.87 5.91
C VAL A 7 -5.22 -7.16 5.54
N HIS A 8 -5.03 -8.07 4.59
CA HIS A 8 -3.74 -8.37 4.00
C HIS A 8 -3.56 -7.59 2.69
N LEU A 9 -2.51 -6.77 2.62
CA LEU A 9 -2.11 -6.07 1.41
C LEU A 9 -0.84 -6.73 0.86
N PRO A 10 -0.93 -7.46 -0.27
CA PRO A 10 0.21 -8.21 -0.79
C PRO A 10 1.30 -7.26 -1.29
N SER A 11 2.55 -7.69 -1.30
CA SER A 11 3.62 -6.91 -1.95
C SER A 11 3.48 -6.87 -3.47
N LEU A 12 4.22 -5.95 -4.10
CA LEU A 12 4.34 -5.90 -5.56
C LEU A 12 5.57 -6.70 -6.02
N PRO A 13 5.52 -7.37 -7.19
CA PRO A 13 6.71 -7.93 -7.81
C PRO A 13 7.79 -6.86 -8.01
N ALA A 14 9.03 -7.20 -7.66
CA ALA A 14 10.17 -6.29 -7.71
C ALA A 14 11.43 -7.02 -8.20
N SER A 15 12.25 -6.32 -8.98
CA SER A 15 13.60 -6.78 -9.35
C SER A 15 14.59 -6.29 -8.29
N VAL A 16 14.76 -7.07 -7.23
CA VAL A 16 15.51 -6.65 -6.04
C VAL A 16 16.99 -6.39 -6.35
N VAL A 17 17.44 -5.20 -5.99
CA VAL A 17 18.85 -4.78 -5.96
C VAL A 17 19.36 -4.82 -4.51
N ARG A 18 18.61 -4.21 -3.58
CA ARG A 18 18.95 -4.15 -2.15
C ARG A 18 17.67 -4.09 -1.32
N LEU A 19 17.65 -4.72 -0.14
CA LEU A 19 16.46 -4.72 0.73
C LEU A 19 16.52 -3.68 1.86
N THR A 20 17.70 -3.16 2.16
CA THR A 20 17.91 -2.17 3.22
C THR A 20 17.14 -0.89 2.93
N GLY A 21 16.37 -0.39 3.92
CA GLY A 21 15.57 0.82 3.79
C GLY A 21 14.14 0.60 3.27
N ALA A 22 13.76 -0.63 2.88
CA ALA A 22 12.40 -0.94 2.44
C ALA A 22 11.34 -0.63 3.51
N GLY A 23 11.63 -0.94 4.77
CA GLY A 23 10.75 -0.65 5.91
C GLY A 23 10.60 0.85 6.17
N ASP A 24 11.71 1.59 6.12
CA ASP A 24 11.70 3.06 6.28
C ASP A 24 10.90 3.72 5.16
N CYS A 25 11.08 3.25 3.92
CA CYS A 25 10.34 3.71 2.75
C CYS A 25 8.85 3.35 2.80
N LEU A 26 8.49 2.18 3.33
CA LEU A 26 7.09 1.81 3.59
C LEU A 26 6.44 2.82 4.55
N VAL A 27 7.06 3.04 5.71
CA VAL A 27 6.57 3.97 6.73
C VAL A 27 6.52 5.39 6.21
N GLY A 28 7.59 5.85 5.54
CA GLY A 28 7.68 7.19 4.98
C GLY A 28 6.61 7.45 3.91
N GLY A 29 6.39 6.52 2.99
CA GLY A 29 5.35 6.63 1.96
C GLY A 29 3.93 6.63 2.56
N THR A 30 3.69 5.82 3.58
CA THR A 30 2.42 5.80 4.31
C THR A 30 2.18 7.10 5.07
N LEU A 31 3.16 7.60 5.81
CA LEU A 31 3.01 8.86 6.54
C LEU A 31 2.84 10.06 5.61
N ALA A 32 3.62 10.12 4.52
CA ALA A 32 3.51 11.20 3.54
C ALA A 32 2.10 11.27 2.93
N SER A 33 1.49 10.12 2.64
CA SER A 33 0.12 10.05 2.09
C SER A 33 -0.96 10.36 3.13
N ILE A 34 -0.80 9.92 4.39
CA ILE A 34 -1.68 10.35 5.49
C ILE A 34 -1.65 11.87 5.64
N CYS A 35 -0.45 12.47 5.63
CA CYS A 35 -0.29 13.92 5.68
C CYS A 35 -0.91 14.64 4.47
N ALA A 36 -1.05 13.95 3.34
CA ALA A 36 -1.75 14.44 2.15
C ALA A 36 -3.28 14.21 2.20
N GLY A 37 -3.81 13.62 3.27
CA GLY A 37 -5.25 13.42 3.49
C GLY A 37 -5.82 12.11 2.95
N LEU A 38 -4.98 11.14 2.59
CA LEU A 38 -5.44 9.80 2.16
C LEU A 38 -5.89 8.97 3.37
N ASP A 39 -6.82 8.04 3.15
CA ASP A 39 -7.22 7.08 4.19
C ASP A 39 -6.13 6.03 4.45
N ILE A 40 -6.24 5.30 5.56
CA ILE A 40 -5.19 4.36 5.99
C ILE A 40 -4.89 3.27 4.94
N MET A 41 -5.91 2.78 4.23
CA MET A 41 -5.74 1.72 3.23
C MET A 41 -5.05 2.26 1.97
N GLN A 42 -5.46 3.45 1.53
CA GLN A 42 -4.76 4.21 0.49
C GLN A 42 -3.31 4.47 0.87
N SER A 43 -3.07 4.93 2.09
CA SER A 43 -1.73 5.28 2.56
C SER A 43 -0.79 4.09 2.70
N VAL A 44 -1.29 2.95 3.19
CA VAL A 44 -0.48 1.72 3.23
C VAL A 44 -0.15 1.25 1.80
N SER A 45 -1.08 1.37 0.84
CA SER A 45 -0.80 1.03 -0.55
C SER A 45 0.28 1.93 -1.20
N VAL A 46 0.30 3.22 -0.86
CA VAL A 46 1.38 4.15 -1.25
C VAL A 46 2.71 3.69 -0.65
N GLY A 47 2.72 3.37 0.64
CA GLY A 47 3.91 2.86 1.31
C GLY A 47 4.47 1.60 0.64
N ILE A 48 3.63 0.64 0.27
CA ILE A 48 4.08 -0.58 -0.42
C ILE A 48 4.69 -0.26 -1.78
N ALA A 49 4.11 0.67 -2.54
CA ALA A 49 4.65 1.11 -3.82
C ALA A 49 6.01 1.83 -3.67
N VAL A 50 6.18 2.62 -2.61
CA VAL A 50 7.42 3.33 -2.28
C VAL A 50 8.50 2.36 -1.79
N ALA A 51 8.16 1.39 -0.94
CA ALA A 51 9.05 0.30 -0.54
C ALA A 51 9.50 -0.54 -1.74
N LYS A 52 8.59 -0.82 -2.68
CA LYS A 52 8.95 -1.48 -3.95
C LYS A 52 10.00 -0.68 -4.72
N ALA A 53 9.85 0.64 -4.83
CA ALA A 53 10.83 1.47 -5.52
C ALA A 53 12.18 1.48 -4.80
N ALA A 54 12.17 1.44 -3.47
CA ALA A 54 13.39 1.37 -2.66
C ALA A 54 14.18 0.08 -2.89
N VAL A 55 13.48 -1.06 -3.02
CA VAL A 55 14.20 -2.33 -3.18
C VAL A 55 14.87 -2.53 -4.54
N GLU A 56 14.52 -1.72 -5.54
CA GLU A 56 15.04 -1.81 -6.91
C GLU A 56 16.18 -0.82 -7.19
N VAL A 57 16.72 -0.17 -6.14
CA VAL A 57 17.86 0.74 -6.25
C VAL A 57 18.92 0.40 -5.19
N GLU A 58 20.13 0.92 -5.39
CA GLU A 58 21.23 0.74 -4.43
C GLU A 58 21.10 1.62 -3.17
N ALA A 59 20.40 2.75 -3.26
CA ALA A 59 20.23 3.65 -2.12
C ALA A 59 19.15 3.11 -1.16
N ASN A 60 19.33 3.30 0.16
CA ASN A 60 18.32 2.91 1.15
C ASN A 60 16.99 3.67 0.96
N VAL A 61 17.07 4.89 0.44
CA VAL A 61 15.93 5.69 0.01
C VAL A 61 16.24 6.21 -1.41
N PRO A 62 15.37 5.97 -2.41
CA PRO A 62 15.54 6.53 -3.74
C PRO A 62 15.69 8.06 -3.72
N TYR A 63 16.62 8.59 -4.53
CA TYR A 63 16.82 10.05 -4.66
C TYR A 63 15.61 10.77 -5.26
N SER A 64 14.77 10.05 -6.01
CA SER A 64 13.55 10.58 -6.58
C SER A 64 12.49 9.49 -6.69
N PHE A 65 11.24 9.92 -6.62
CA PHE A 65 10.07 9.07 -6.80
C PHE A 65 9.25 9.57 -7.99
N SER A 66 8.93 8.67 -8.91
CA SER A 66 7.99 8.96 -9.99
C SER A 66 6.55 8.78 -9.50
N LEU A 67 5.82 9.89 -9.34
CA LEU A 67 4.42 9.87 -8.91
C LEU A 67 3.54 9.06 -9.87
N ALA A 68 3.80 9.13 -11.18
CA ALA A 68 3.07 8.33 -12.16
C ALA A 68 3.28 6.83 -11.95
N THR A 69 4.51 6.41 -11.68
CA THR A 69 4.85 4.99 -11.45
C THR A 69 4.28 4.48 -10.12
N ILE A 70 4.27 5.32 -9.08
CA ILE A 70 3.68 4.98 -7.79
C ILE A 70 2.15 4.90 -7.90
N SER A 71 1.51 5.87 -8.54
CA SER A 71 0.06 5.91 -8.73
C SER A 71 -0.47 4.70 -9.52
N GLY A 72 0.19 4.34 -10.62
CA GLY A 72 -0.18 3.15 -11.40
C GLY A 72 -0.12 1.85 -10.60
N LYS A 73 0.79 1.76 -9.62
CA LYS A 73 0.91 0.60 -8.72
C LYS A 73 -0.18 0.59 -7.66
N ILE A 74 -0.53 1.75 -7.11
CA ILE A 74 -1.61 1.89 -6.13
C ILE A 74 -2.94 1.44 -6.73
N LEU A 75 -3.27 1.84 -7.97
CA LEU A 75 -4.50 1.43 -8.66
C LEU A 75 -4.65 -0.10 -8.74
N SER A 76 -3.56 -0.82 -9.02
CA SER A 76 -3.56 -2.29 -9.05
C SER A 76 -3.80 -2.92 -7.66
N MET A 77 -3.39 -2.26 -6.58
CA MET A 77 -3.64 -2.72 -5.20
C MET A 77 -5.03 -2.32 -4.70
N HIS A 78 -5.51 -1.15 -5.13
CA HIS A 78 -6.80 -0.60 -4.75
C HIS A 78 -7.98 -1.45 -5.25
N LEU A 79 -7.83 -2.10 -6.41
CA LEU A 79 -8.84 -3.06 -6.88
C LEU A 79 -9.08 -4.19 -5.87
N ILE A 80 -8.02 -4.66 -5.21
CA ILE A 80 -8.11 -5.70 -4.17
C ILE A 80 -8.80 -5.15 -2.92
N ILE A 81 -8.47 -3.92 -2.50
CA ILE A 81 -9.08 -3.26 -1.34
C ILE A 81 -10.58 -3.06 -1.56
N VAL A 82 -10.97 -2.53 -2.73
CA VAL A 82 -12.39 -2.31 -3.09
C VAL A 82 -13.13 -3.65 -3.18
N TYR A 83 -12.51 -4.70 -3.74
CA TYR A 83 -13.08 -6.04 -3.79
C TYR A 83 -13.31 -6.63 -2.39
N VAL A 84 -12.34 -6.48 -1.48
CA VAL A 84 -12.47 -6.94 -0.08
C VAL A 84 -13.54 -6.13 0.66
N ALA A 85 -13.57 -4.81 0.49
CA ALA A 85 -14.59 -3.95 1.10
C ALA A 85 -16.00 -4.33 0.64
N LEU A 86 -16.20 -4.54 -0.67
CA LEU A 86 -17.47 -5.03 -1.23
C LEU A 86 -17.84 -6.42 -0.72
N THR A 87 -16.87 -7.33 -0.58
CA THR A 87 -17.13 -8.68 -0.06
C THR A 87 -17.54 -8.64 1.42
N LEU A 88 -16.90 -7.79 2.22
CA LEU A 88 -17.24 -7.58 3.64
C LEU A 88 -18.59 -6.88 3.83
N GLU A 89 -19.01 -6.00 2.90
CA GLU A 89 -20.36 -5.45 2.88
C GLU A 89 -21.41 -6.50 2.48
N ILE A 90 -21.10 -7.40 1.54
CA ILE A 90 -22.00 -8.48 1.11
C ILE A 90 -22.20 -9.54 2.20
N GLU A 91 -21.18 -9.85 3.01
CA GLU A 91 -21.35 -10.70 4.21
C GLU A 91 -22.07 -9.98 5.38
N GLY A 92 -22.47 -8.72 5.19
CA GLY A 92 -23.22 -7.91 6.16
C GLY A 92 -24.74 -7.98 6.06
N VAL A 93 -25.32 -8.61 5.03
CA VAL A 93 -26.79 -8.66 4.84
C VAL A 93 -27.27 -10.07 4.47
N SER A 94 -27.34 -10.96 5.46
CA SER A 94 -28.16 -12.19 5.37
C SER A 94 -28.72 -12.68 6.72
N GLY A 95 -28.83 -11.79 7.72
CA GLY A 95 -29.08 -12.22 9.09
C GLY A 95 -29.91 -11.29 10.00
N VAL A 96 -30.78 -10.46 9.45
CA VAL A 96 -31.90 -9.82 10.19
C VAL A 96 -33.13 -9.69 9.32
#